data_AF-E1KZR6-F1
#
_entry.id   AF-E1KZR6-F1
#
_cell.length_a   1.000
_cell.length_b   1.000
_cell.length_c   1.000
_cell.angle_alpha   90.00
_cell.angle_beta   90.00
_cell.angle_gamma   90.00
#
_symmetry.space_group_name_H-M   'P 1'
#
loop_
_entity.id
_entity.type
_entity.pdbx_description
1 polymer ?
#
loop_
_entity_poly.entity_id
_entity_poly.type
_entity_poly.pdbx_seq_one_letter_code
_entity_poly.pdbx_strand_id
1 'polypeptide(L)' 'MAPLGDPVQINIRHYELSTRKADAELIAIEEIEKKEN' A
#
# COMPACT_ATOMS: atom_id res chain seq x y z
N MET A 1 -14.74 3.41 11.28
CA MET A 1 -15.39 2.68 10.16
C MET A 1 -14.73 3.11 8.86
N ALA A 2 -14.16 2.18 8.11
CA ALA A 2 -14.24 2.17 6.65
C ALA A 2 -14.73 0.76 6.27
N PRO A 3 -16.06 0.52 6.19
CA PRO A 3 -16.60 -0.80 5.90
C PRO A 3 -16.33 -1.25 4.46
N LEU A 4 -15.86 -0.34 3.59
CA LEU A 4 -15.70 -0.56 2.15
C LEU A 4 -14.46 0.18 1.58
N GLY A 5 -13.26 -0.09 2.14
CA GLY A 5 -12.04 -0.17 1.33
C GLY A 5 -11.40 1.10 0.73
N ASP A 6 -11.59 2.28 1.33
CA ASP A 6 -10.86 3.51 0.96
C ASP A 6 -10.79 4.44 2.19
N PRO A 7 -9.65 5.06 2.57
CA PRO A 7 -8.30 4.98 1.98
C PRO A 7 -7.48 3.74 2.37
N VAL A 8 -6.51 3.37 1.53
CA VAL A 8 -5.49 2.33 1.77
C VAL A 8 -4.36 2.91 2.62
N GLN A 9 -3.95 2.20 3.67
CA GLN A 9 -2.82 2.56 4.53
C GLN A 9 -1.57 1.71 4.22
N ILE A 10 -0.42 2.36 4.03
CA ILE A 10 0.86 1.73 3.69
C ILE A 10 1.93 2.22 4.67
N ASN A 11 2.81 1.32 5.14
CA ASN A 11 3.95 1.68 5.97
C ASN A 11 5.20 1.86 5.12
N ILE A 12 5.78 3.06 5.13
CA ILE A 12 6.99 3.40 4.36
C ILE A 12 7.99 4.07 5.27
N ARG A 13 9.17 3.46 5.44
CA ARG A 13 10.28 4.04 6.23
C ARG A 13 9.84 4.56 7.62
N HIS A 14 8.89 3.88 8.27
CA HIS A 14 8.29 4.21 9.57
C HIS A 14 7.25 5.35 9.56
N TYR A 15 6.73 5.72 8.39
CA TYR A 15 5.58 6.61 8.26
C TYR A 15 4.38 5.83 7.74
N GLU A 16 3.19 6.21 8.22
CA GLU A 16 1.92 5.74 7.69
C GLU A 16 1.46 6.67 6.55
N LEU A 17 1.43 6.13 5.34
CA LEU A 17 0.90 6.79 4.17
C LEU A 17 -0.53 6.33 3.93
N SER A 18 -1.48 7.26 3.89
CA SER A 18 -2.86 7.01 3.48
C SER A 18 -3.05 7.48 2.04
N THR A 19 -3.34 6.56 1.13
CA THR A 19 -3.61 6.85 -0.28
C THR A 19 -5.01 6.40 -0.66
N ARG A 20 -5.62 7.04 -1.66
CA ARG A 20 -6.93 6.58 -2.16
C ARG A 20 -6.76 5.30 -2.97
N LYS A 21 -7.77 4.44 -2.95
CA LYS A 21 -7.78 3.20 -3.73
C LYS A 21 -7.59 3.46 -5.22
N ALA A 22 -8.28 4.47 -5.76
CA ALA A 22 -8.15 4.85 -7.16
C ALA A 22 -6.71 5.28 -7.54
N ASP A 23 -6.02 5.98 -6.64
CA ASP A 23 -4.63 6.39 -6.87
C ASP A 23 -3.68 5.19 -6.70
N ALA A 24 -3.97 4.27 -5.77
CA ALA A 24 -3.18 3.06 -5.55
C ALA A 24 -3.23 2.09 -6.74
N GLU A 25 -4.38 1.96 -7.41
CA GLU A 25 -4.54 1.11 -8.60
C GLU A 25 -3.72 1.59 -9.81
N LEU A 26 -3.32 2.86 -9.83
CA LEU A 26 -2.49 3.44 -10.90
C LEU A 26 -0.98 3.26 -10.66
N ILE A 27 -0.57 2.81 -9.47
CA ILE A 27 0.84 2.67 -9.11
C ILE A 27 1.34 1.29 -9.52
N ALA A 28 2.36 1.25 -10.37
CA ALA A 28 3.06 0.01 -10.70
C ALA A 28 3.90 -0.46 -9.49
N ILE A 29 3.76 -1.74 -9.14
CA ILE A 29 4.49 -2.40 -8.06
C ILE A 29 5.25 -3.61 -8.59
N GLU A 30 6.37 -3.92 -7.94
CA GLU A 30 7.11 -5.16 -8.14
C GLU A 30 7.19 -5.91 -6.82
N GLU A 31 6.88 -7.20 -6.83
CA GLU A 31 7.02 -8.05 -5.65
C GLU A 31 8.50 -8.32 -5.39
N ILE A 32 8.98 -7.87 -4.24
CA ILE A 32 10.32 -8.22 -3.77
C ILE A 32 10.29 -9.63 -3.19
N GLU A 33 10.72 -10.63 -3.97
CA GLU A 33 10.96 -11.97 -3.45
C GLU A 33 12.08 -11.89 -2.38
N LYS A 34 11.71 -12.05 -1.11
CA LYS A 34 12.68 -12.25 -0.05
C LYS A 34 13.31 -13.62 -0.24
N LYS A 35 14.50 -13.66 -0.83
CA LYS A 35 15.37 -14.83 -0.72
C LYS A 35 15.80 -14.91 0.74
N GLU A 36 15.11 -15.75 1.52
CA GLU A 36 15.62 -16.21 2.81
C GLU A 36 16.96 -16.91 2.54
N ASN A 37 18.00 -16.46 3.25
CA ASN A 37 19.35 -17.00 3.23
C ASN A 37 19.58 -17.85 4.48
#